data_AF-A0A812U6P6-F1
#
_entry.id   AF-A0A812U6P6-F1
#
_cell.length_a   1.000
_cell.length_b   1.000
_cell.length_c   1.000
_cell.angle_alpha   90.00
_cell.angle_beta   90.00
_cell.angle_gamma   90.00
#
_symmetry.space_group_name_H-M   'P 1'
#
loop_
_entity.id
_entity.type
_entity.pdbx_description
1 polymer ?
#
loop_
_entity_poly.entity_id
_entity_poly.type
_entity_poly.pdbx_seq_one_letter_code
_entity_poly.pdbx_strand_id
1 'polypeptide(L)'
;MLLLELRLRTVPLGFGEVSLRTTLWEQMGTSRWSGTFADPSFPANAATLGEVVQEVVWLRATRRLCQRAIQLVASDVDPCQLCAGAEGDVWLLAALASLSEHRGALQQIFESTEVNVQGKYVVKLFDGIEGRWRRIIVDDRIPCHRAAYENSKEFKPICLQTQELSPLLVEKAFAKLCGSYGRLRGSSTAWALRTLTGQTPRIFVRGKDSWDSREMEDELDATGKRSFCLLEADSNVSHDVFFDVLRRHCLLQSVVCAAGAGPETGLKAKHAYSILELCRVPANKKSAEDWRFVKIRDAWQSNWQGSWSRHSAQWTAEPEVRRHLDFRAGDASAFWMSWEEFFQTWRTVAVVERPVGVAALHFEVIGDSVCDPAAACLLGCASFWAGEGCQRLYSPAHGLQGETYSLQASPSLTMLGKDIEKE
;
A
#
# COMPACT_ATOMS: atom_id res chain seq x y z
N MET A 1 -42.40 51.96 11.37
CA MET A 1 -41.76 51.93 10.03
C MET A 1 -41.65 50.47 9.62
N LEU A 2 -42.68 49.93 8.95
CA LEU A 2 -42.66 49.53 7.52
C LEU A 2 -41.57 48.47 7.23
N LEU A 3 -41.89 47.18 7.36
CA LEU A 3 -42.42 46.24 6.34
C LEU A 3 -41.37 45.81 5.30
N LEU A 4 -41.04 44.51 5.26
CA LEU A 4 -41.51 43.62 4.18
C LEU A 4 -41.28 42.14 4.52
N GLU A 5 -42.38 41.41 4.69
CA GLU A 5 -42.46 39.96 4.49
C GLU A 5 -42.32 39.65 3.00
N LEU A 6 -41.62 38.55 2.67
CA LEU A 6 -41.88 37.80 1.45
C LEU A 6 -42.02 36.32 1.82
N ARG A 7 -43.28 35.88 1.89
CA ARG A 7 -43.67 34.47 1.83
C ARG A 7 -43.45 33.98 0.40
N LEU A 8 -42.81 32.83 0.24
CA LEU A 8 -43.09 31.96 -0.90
C LEU A 8 -43.33 30.52 -0.43
N ARG A 9 -44.35 29.95 -1.07
CA ARG A 9 -45.12 28.76 -0.72
C ARG A 9 -44.33 27.47 -0.93
N THR A 10 -44.70 26.47 -0.14
CA THR A 10 -44.39 25.06 -0.29
C THR A 10 -44.83 24.50 -1.66
N VAL A 11 -43.97 23.67 -2.25
CA VAL A 11 -44.32 22.65 -3.25
C VAL A 11 -43.93 21.30 -2.64
N PRO A 12 -44.83 20.32 -2.51
CA PRO A 12 -44.51 19.03 -1.94
C PRO A 12 -43.93 18.12 -3.03
N LEU A 13 -42.65 17.76 -2.90
CA LEU A 13 -42.09 16.61 -3.61
C LEU A 13 -41.90 15.49 -2.60
N GLY A 14 -42.72 14.46 -2.73
CA GLY A 14 -42.71 13.29 -1.87
C GLY A 14 -41.42 12.52 -2.00
N PHE A 15 -40.67 12.44 -0.91
CA PHE A 15 -39.74 11.36 -0.61
C PHE A 15 -39.86 11.07 0.88
N GLY A 16 -39.98 9.78 1.20
CA GLY A 16 -40.37 9.29 2.52
C GLY A 16 -39.48 9.76 3.66
N GLU A 17 -40.08 9.80 4.85
CA GLU A 17 -39.39 10.01 6.13
C GLU A 17 -38.14 9.13 6.23
N VAL A 18 -36.97 9.73 6.02
CA VAL A 18 -35.72 9.16 6.52
C VAL A 18 -35.70 9.50 8.00
N SER A 19 -36.16 8.54 8.82
CA SER A 19 -35.92 8.51 10.25
C SER A 19 -34.42 8.67 10.49
N LEU A 20 -33.98 9.87 10.85
CA LEU A 20 -32.68 10.14 11.42
C LEU A 20 -32.60 9.40 12.75
N ARG A 21 -32.14 8.14 12.71
CA ARG A 21 -31.55 7.49 13.88
C ARG A 21 -30.25 8.24 14.17
N THR A 22 -30.35 9.31 14.95
CA THR A 22 -29.28 9.89 15.74
C THR A 22 -28.66 8.76 16.56
N THR A 23 -27.59 8.17 16.00
CA THR A 23 -26.70 7.26 16.69
C THR A 23 -26.06 8.03 17.84
N LEU A 24 -26.50 7.73 19.07
CA LEU A 24 -25.81 7.62 20.39
C LEU A 24 -24.38 8.18 20.63
N TRP A 25 -23.81 9.00 19.76
CA TRP A 25 -22.48 9.59 19.85
C TRP A 25 -22.50 10.96 20.53
N GLU A 26 -23.56 11.75 20.33
CA GLU A 26 -23.66 13.09 20.93
C GLU A 26 -23.91 13.04 22.44
N GLN A 27 -24.51 11.96 22.98
CA GLN A 27 -24.72 11.81 24.42
C GLN A 27 -23.52 11.22 25.19
N MET A 28 -22.45 10.79 24.51
CA MET A 28 -21.18 10.43 25.16
C MET A 28 -20.09 11.52 25.00
N GLY A 29 -20.40 12.62 24.31
CA GLY A 29 -19.47 13.70 23.98
C GLY A 29 -19.25 14.76 25.07
N THR A 30 -19.98 14.75 26.19
CA THR A 30 -19.90 15.80 27.22
C THR A 30 -19.65 15.28 28.64
N SER A 31 -19.01 14.12 28.79
CA SER A 31 -18.25 13.84 30.02
C SER A 31 -16.78 14.15 29.74
N ARG A 32 -16.22 15.15 30.42
CA ARG A 32 -14.78 15.42 30.45
C ARG A 32 -14.06 14.18 31.01
N TRP A 33 -13.74 13.21 30.16
CA TRP A 33 -12.76 12.17 30.47
C TRP A 33 -11.38 12.82 30.52
N SER A 34 -10.84 13.00 31.72
CA SER A 34 -9.48 13.52 31.97
C SER A 34 -8.38 12.48 31.73
N GLY A 35 -8.74 11.25 31.31
CA GLY A 35 -7.81 10.15 31.10
C GLY A 35 -7.45 9.92 29.62
N THR A 36 -6.21 9.51 29.36
CA THR A 36 -5.82 8.94 28.06
C THR A 36 -6.47 7.56 27.88
N PHE A 37 -6.99 7.27 26.69
CA PHE A 37 -7.62 6.00 26.34
C PHE A 37 -6.65 4.83 26.51
N ALA A 38 -7.10 3.79 27.20
CA ALA A 38 -6.41 2.53 27.35
C ALA A 38 -7.36 1.44 26.84
N ASP A 39 -6.93 0.68 25.84
CA ASP A 39 -7.75 -0.36 25.24
C ASP A 39 -7.91 -1.55 26.21
N PRO A 40 -9.13 -1.82 26.71
CA PRO A 40 -9.36 -2.93 27.62
C PRO A 40 -9.30 -4.29 26.92
N SER A 41 -9.56 -4.33 25.60
CA SER A 41 -9.58 -5.57 24.81
C SER A 41 -8.21 -5.95 24.27
N PHE A 42 -7.22 -5.06 24.36
CA PHE A 42 -5.84 -5.31 23.94
C PHE A 42 -4.87 -4.55 24.88
N PRO A 43 -4.78 -4.98 26.15
CA PRO A 43 -4.08 -4.23 27.19
C PRO A 43 -2.55 -4.21 26.99
N ALA A 44 -1.89 -3.16 27.45
CA ALA A 44 -0.45 -3.01 27.41
C ALA A 44 0.27 -3.90 28.44
N ASN A 45 0.25 -5.22 28.24
CA ASN A 45 0.83 -6.22 29.14
C ASN A 45 1.38 -7.44 28.37
N ALA A 46 1.88 -8.44 29.10
CA ALA A 46 2.49 -9.64 28.52
C ALA A 46 1.53 -10.48 27.65
N ALA A 47 0.23 -10.52 27.95
CA ALA A 47 -0.74 -11.29 27.15
C ALA A 47 -0.82 -10.80 25.70
N THR A 48 -0.75 -9.47 25.52
CA THR A 48 -0.75 -8.82 24.21
C THR A 48 0.55 -9.02 23.44
N LEU A 49 1.68 -9.20 24.13
CA LEU A 49 2.95 -9.53 23.49
C LEU A 49 2.95 -10.97 22.96
N GLY A 50 2.38 -11.91 23.71
CA GLY A 50 2.43 -13.33 23.37
C GLY A 50 3.86 -13.88 23.51
N GLU A 51 4.30 -14.70 22.55
CA GLU A 51 5.63 -15.35 22.54
C GLU A 51 6.80 -14.40 22.19
N VAL A 52 6.60 -13.09 22.28
CA VAL A 52 7.66 -12.11 22.11
C VAL A 52 8.47 -12.06 23.41
N VAL A 53 9.65 -12.69 23.40
CA VAL A 53 10.50 -12.88 24.59
C VAL A 53 11.39 -11.67 24.78
N GLN A 54 10.86 -10.55 25.30
CA GLN A 54 11.68 -9.39 25.68
C GLN A 54 11.13 -8.63 26.89
N GLU A 55 12.04 -8.07 27.69
CA GLU A 55 11.70 -7.03 28.65
C GLU A 55 11.31 -5.75 27.91
N VAL A 56 10.02 -5.44 27.87
CA VAL A 56 9.51 -4.25 27.21
C VAL A 56 9.03 -3.19 28.20
N VAL A 57 8.95 -1.97 27.70
CA VAL A 57 8.23 -0.86 28.30
C VAL A 57 7.19 -0.36 27.31
N TRP A 58 5.98 -0.09 27.79
CA TRP A 58 4.89 0.42 26.95
C TRP A 58 4.89 1.95 26.98
N LEU A 59 5.16 2.57 25.84
CA LEU A 59 5.30 4.02 25.71
C LEU A 59 4.22 4.59 24.79
N ARG A 60 3.66 5.74 25.15
CA ARG A 60 2.73 6.49 24.29
C ARG A 60 3.48 7.08 23.10
N ALA A 61 3.26 6.53 21.91
CA ALA A 61 3.92 6.98 20.68
C ALA A 61 3.63 8.45 20.38
N THR A 62 2.38 8.90 20.57
CA THR A 62 2.01 10.31 20.35
C THR A 62 2.90 11.24 21.17
N ARG A 63 3.10 10.96 22.47
CA ARG A 63 3.94 11.82 23.34
C ARG A 63 5.43 11.81 23.00
N ARG A 64 5.91 10.81 22.27
CA ARG A 64 7.35 10.61 21.97
C ARG A 64 7.73 11.10 20.59
N LEU A 65 6.83 10.95 19.61
CA LEU A 65 7.03 11.39 18.24
C LEU A 65 6.66 12.89 18.06
N CYS A 66 5.88 13.48 18.98
CA CYS A 66 5.46 14.89 18.94
C CYS A 66 6.60 15.90 19.19
N GLN A 67 7.37 16.22 18.14
CA GLN A 67 8.10 17.50 18.02
C GLN A 67 7.93 18.20 16.66
N ARG A 68 7.22 17.60 15.70
CA ARG A 68 6.86 18.23 14.43
C ARG A 68 5.34 18.16 14.22
N ALA A 69 4.78 19.06 13.41
CA ALA A 69 3.35 19.08 13.08
C ALA A 69 2.97 17.74 12.43
N ILE A 70 2.30 16.85 13.18
CA ILE A 70 1.97 15.50 12.72
C ILE A 70 0.53 15.50 12.23
N GLN A 71 0.34 15.16 10.97
CA GLN A 71 -0.87 14.48 10.51
C GLN A 71 -0.72 13.00 10.87
N LEU A 72 -1.80 12.36 11.37
CA LEU A 72 -1.77 10.94 11.75
C LEU A 72 -1.22 10.10 10.61
N VAL A 73 -1.68 10.42 9.40
CA VAL A 73 -1.23 9.89 8.13
C VAL A 73 -0.71 11.11 7.35
N ALA A 74 0.61 11.32 7.31
CA ALA A 74 1.16 12.24 6.32
C ALA A 74 0.71 11.76 4.93
N SER A 75 0.41 12.69 4.01
CA SER A 75 0.10 12.35 2.61
C SER A 75 1.15 11.44 1.96
N ASP A 76 2.35 11.42 2.52
CA ASP A 76 3.53 10.71 2.03
C ASP A 76 4.26 10.06 3.23
N VAL A 77 3.76 8.92 3.71
CA VAL A 77 4.57 8.02 4.56
C VAL A 77 5.79 7.63 3.74
N ASP A 78 6.99 7.99 4.19
CA ASP A 78 8.20 7.69 3.42
C ASP A 78 8.53 6.20 3.58
N PRO A 79 8.44 5.38 2.51
CA PRO A 79 8.77 3.96 2.58
C PRO A 79 10.18 3.70 3.11
N CYS A 80 11.10 4.66 2.96
CA CYS A 80 12.50 4.59 3.39
C CYS A 80 12.69 4.78 4.90
N GLN A 81 11.66 5.23 5.64
CA GLN A 81 11.71 5.44 7.09
C GLN A 81 11.19 4.23 7.90
N LEU A 82 10.87 3.14 7.21
CA LEU A 82 10.31 1.93 7.80
C LEU A 82 11.42 0.89 8.00
N CYS A 83 11.83 0.62 9.24
CA CYS A 83 12.88 -0.34 9.59
C CYS A 83 12.33 -1.57 10.33
N ALA A 84 12.83 -2.77 10.00
CA ALA A 84 12.51 -3.97 10.77
C ALA A 84 13.15 -3.92 12.16
N GLY A 85 12.34 -4.13 13.20
CA GLY A 85 12.78 -4.38 14.56
C GLY A 85 13.24 -5.83 14.74
N ALA A 86 13.48 -6.21 16.00
CA ALA A 86 14.04 -7.52 16.35
C ALA A 86 13.13 -8.71 16.02
N GLU A 87 11.84 -8.47 15.75
CA GLU A 87 10.79 -9.50 15.76
C GLU A 87 10.19 -9.90 14.40
N GLY A 88 10.86 -9.59 13.29
CA GLY A 88 10.63 -10.31 12.02
C GLY A 88 9.38 -9.93 11.22
N ASP A 89 8.77 -8.76 11.48
CA ASP A 89 7.60 -8.24 10.73
C ASP A 89 7.97 -7.57 9.39
N VAL A 90 9.02 -8.09 8.76
CA VAL A 90 9.54 -7.71 7.45
C VAL A 90 8.44 -7.72 6.37
N TRP A 91 7.49 -8.65 6.49
CA TRP A 91 6.38 -8.84 5.56
C TRP A 91 5.37 -7.68 5.60
N LEU A 92 4.99 -7.22 6.79
CA LEU A 92 4.05 -6.11 7.00
C LEU A 92 4.68 -4.80 6.58
N LEU A 93 5.94 -4.64 6.93
CA LEU A 93 6.79 -3.54 6.53
C LEU A 93 6.84 -3.35 5.02
N ALA A 94 7.14 -4.42 4.29
CA ALA A 94 7.16 -4.38 2.83
C ALA A 94 5.77 -4.02 2.27
N ALA A 95 4.69 -4.56 2.84
CA ALA A 95 3.34 -4.22 2.40
C ALA A 95 3.00 -2.75 2.65
N LEU A 96 3.35 -2.20 3.82
CA LEU A 96 3.17 -0.79 4.14
C LEU A 96 4.01 0.10 3.23
N ALA A 97 5.27 -0.26 2.99
CA ALA A 97 6.16 0.45 2.08
C ALA A 97 5.58 0.48 0.65
N SER A 98 5.19 -0.68 0.09
CA SER A 98 4.59 -0.77 -1.23
C SER A 98 3.25 -0.03 -1.32
N LEU A 99 2.44 -0.05 -0.25
CA LEU A 99 1.18 0.69 -0.23
C LEU A 99 1.41 2.21 -0.13
N SER A 100 2.48 2.64 0.56
CA SER A 100 2.84 4.05 0.74
C SER A 100 3.40 4.70 -0.53
N GLU A 101 3.85 3.91 -1.50
CA GLU A 101 4.16 4.41 -2.86
C GLU A 101 2.97 5.10 -3.52
N HIS A 102 1.76 4.77 -3.08
CA HIS A 102 0.56 5.37 -3.61
C HIS A 102 -0.10 6.31 -2.60
N ARG A 103 -0.13 7.60 -2.98
CA ARG A 103 -0.71 8.67 -2.18
C ARG A 103 -2.14 8.34 -1.71
N GLY A 104 -2.40 8.65 -0.44
CA GLY A 104 -3.71 8.45 0.19
C GLY A 104 -4.10 7.01 0.47
N ALA A 105 -3.34 5.99 0.03
CA ALA A 105 -3.70 4.59 0.25
C ALA A 105 -3.74 4.23 1.74
N LEU A 106 -2.75 4.67 2.51
CA LEU A 106 -2.76 4.53 3.97
C LEU A 106 -3.79 5.43 4.66
N GLN A 107 -4.25 6.52 4.05
CA GLN A 107 -5.28 7.36 4.68
C GLN A 107 -6.62 6.63 4.72
N GLN A 108 -6.91 5.81 3.70
CA GLN A 108 -8.16 5.09 3.57
C GLN A 108 -8.37 4.02 4.66
N ILE A 109 -7.32 3.52 5.29
CA ILE A 109 -7.42 2.53 6.38
C ILE A 109 -7.74 3.19 7.73
N PHE A 110 -7.57 4.50 7.90
CA PHE A 110 -7.95 5.20 9.14
C PHE A 110 -9.34 5.84 9.02
N GLU A 111 -10.03 6.02 10.15
CA GLU A 111 -11.29 6.79 10.21
C GLU A 111 -11.08 8.29 10.39
N SER A 112 -9.96 8.66 11.01
CA SER A 112 -9.54 10.05 11.18
C SER A 112 -8.10 10.17 10.74
N THR A 113 -7.75 11.28 10.10
CA THR A 113 -6.38 11.65 9.72
C THR A 113 -5.70 12.53 10.77
N GLU A 114 -6.41 12.87 11.84
CA GLU A 114 -5.93 13.72 12.93
C GLU A 114 -5.42 12.89 14.11
N VAL A 115 -4.39 13.42 14.76
CA VAL A 115 -3.84 12.84 15.99
C VAL A 115 -4.85 13.03 17.12
N ASN A 116 -5.29 11.93 17.71
CA ASN A 116 -6.20 11.99 18.85
C ASN A 116 -5.41 12.22 20.14
N VAL A 117 -5.61 13.36 20.80
CA VAL A 117 -4.96 13.71 22.07
C VAL A 117 -5.23 12.73 23.21
N GLN A 118 -6.37 12.02 23.16
CA GLN A 118 -6.69 10.97 24.12
C GLN A 118 -5.97 9.64 23.79
N GLY A 119 -5.34 9.52 22.62
CA GLY A 119 -4.61 8.34 22.20
C GLY A 119 -5.51 7.18 21.76
N LYS A 120 -6.73 7.46 21.26
CA LYS A 120 -7.68 6.47 20.72
C LYS A 120 -7.73 6.56 19.21
N TYR A 121 -7.47 5.46 18.53
CA TYR A 121 -7.44 5.37 17.08
C TYR A 121 -8.30 4.22 16.58
N VAL A 122 -8.80 4.35 15.35
CA VAL A 122 -9.56 3.30 14.66
C VAL A 122 -8.90 2.99 13.33
N VAL A 123 -8.48 1.74 13.17
CA VAL A 123 -7.86 1.20 11.95
C VAL A 123 -8.84 0.20 11.34
N LYS A 124 -9.13 0.36 10.06
CA LYS A 124 -9.98 -0.54 9.27
C LYS A 124 -9.07 -1.58 8.62
N LEU A 125 -9.25 -2.85 8.99
CA LEU A 125 -8.58 -3.98 8.35
C LEU A 125 -9.63 -4.92 7.77
N PHE A 126 -9.38 -5.45 6.59
CA PHE A 126 -10.22 -6.46 5.98
C PHE A 126 -9.91 -7.84 6.57
N ASP A 127 -10.89 -8.49 7.17
CA ASP A 127 -10.75 -9.85 7.67
C ASP A 127 -11.18 -10.83 6.58
N GLY A 128 -10.18 -11.40 5.89
CA GLY A 128 -10.41 -12.30 4.76
C GLY A 128 -11.19 -13.57 5.13
N ILE A 129 -11.06 -14.04 6.38
CA ILE A 129 -11.83 -15.17 6.91
C ILE A 129 -13.32 -14.84 7.03
N GLU A 130 -13.65 -13.59 7.39
CA GLU A 130 -15.04 -13.15 7.51
C GLU A 130 -15.58 -12.46 6.25
N GLY A 131 -14.72 -12.20 5.27
CA GLY A 131 -15.06 -11.47 4.05
C GLY A 131 -15.54 -10.04 4.29
N ARG A 132 -15.12 -9.37 5.37
CA ARG A 132 -15.60 -8.01 5.70
C ARG A 132 -14.56 -7.10 6.36
N TRP A 133 -14.76 -5.81 6.22
CA TRP A 133 -13.99 -4.79 6.92
C TRP A 133 -14.32 -4.77 8.42
N ARG A 134 -13.28 -4.84 9.25
CA ARG A 134 -13.36 -4.73 10.71
C ARG A 134 -12.78 -3.39 11.17
N ARG A 135 -13.50 -2.75 12.09
CA ARG A 135 -13.07 -1.52 12.77
C ARG A 135 -12.30 -1.91 14.03
N ILE A 136 -10.98 -1.77 13.99
CA ILE A 136 -10.09 -2.15 15.08
C ILE A 136 -9.71 -0.89 15.86
N ILE A 137 -10.26 -0.78 17.06
CA ILE A 137 -9.94 0.31 17.99
C ILE A 137 -8.63 -0.05 18.69
N VAL A 138 -7.66 0.86 18.72
CA VAL A 138 -6.39 0.69 19.43
C VAL A 138 -6.01 1.96 20.20
N ASP A 139 -5.19 1.79 21.23
CA ASP A 139 -4.48 2.92 21.84
C ASP A 139 -3.04 3.06 21.32
N ASP A 140 -2.40 4.20 21.55
CA ASP A 140 -1.03 4.50 21.09
C ASP A 140 0.10 4.04 22.03
N ARG A 141 -0.16 3.13 22.97
CA ARG A 141 0.91 2.50 23.75
C ARG A 141 1.60 1.45 22.88
N ILE A 142 2.86 1.68 22.53
CA ILE A 142 3.68 0.80 21.69
C ILE A 142 4.73 0.11 22.58
N PRO A 143 4.96 -1.20 22.40
CA PRO A 143 5.99 -1.90 23.15
C PRO A 143 7.38 -1.53 22.61
N CYS A 144 8.25 -1.05 23.50
CA CYS A 144 9.60 -0.62 23.18
C CYS A 144 10.64 -1.39 24.01
N HIS A 145 11.87 -1.49 23.50
CA HIS A 145 12.97 -2.12 24.22
C HIS A 145 13.23 -1.40 25.55
N ARG A 146 13.12 -2.13 26.67
CA ARG A 146 13.32 -1.56 28.01
C ARG A 146 14.71 -0.96 28.18
N ALA A 147 15.76 -1.69 27.82
CA ALA A 147 17.14 -1.24 27.98
C ALA A 147 17.42 0.07 27.23
N ALA A 148 16.91 0.24 26.01
CA ALA A 148 17.06 1.48 25.24
C ALA A 148 16.37 2.65 25.96
N TYR A 149 15.18 2.41 26.51
CA TYR A 149 14.46 3.45 27.24
C TYR A 149 15.05 3.77 28.62
N GLU A 150 15.51 2.77 29.36
CA GLU A 150 16.09 2.96 30.69
C GLU A 150 17.45 3.70 30.59
N ASN A 151 18.30 3.28 29.66
CA ASN A 151 19.66 3.81 29.50
C ASN A 151 19.70 5.19 28.81
N SER A 152 18.94 5.37 27.72
CA SER A 152 19.03 6.58 26.88
C SER A 152 17.70 7.27 26.62
N LYS A 153 16.59 6.78 27.21
CA LYS A 153 15.23 7.32 27.01
C LYS A 153 14.78 7.28 25.56
N GLU A 154 15.40 6.42 24.76
CA GLU A 154 15.08 6.23 23.35
C GLU A 154 13.70 5.59 23.17
N PHE A 155 12.95 6.12 22.19
CA PHE A 155 11.74 5.48 21.70
C PHE A 155 12.11 4.47 20.61
N LYS A 156 12.29 3.21 21.00
CA LYS A 156 12.70 2.13 20.10
C LYS A 156 11.67 0.99 20.13
N PRO A 157 10.66 1.01 19.24
CA PRO A 157 9.70 -0.09 19.11
C PRO A 157 10.39 -1.42 18.81
N ILE A 158 9.80 -2.51 19.29
CA ILE A 158 10.41 -3.86 19.18
C ILE A 158 10.20 -4.52 17.81
N CYS A 159 9.05 -4.27 17.17
CA CYS A 159 8.66 -4.94 15.92
C CYS A 159 8.89 -4.03 14.70
N LEU A 160 8.27 -2.85 14.67
CA LEU A 160 8.41 -1.88 13.59
C LEU A 160 9.10 -0.60 14.05
N GLN A 161 10.33 -0.36 13.58
CA GLN A 161 11.08 0.85 13.90
C GLN A 161 10.77 1.94 12.88
N THR A 162 10.08 2.98 13.31
CA THR A 162 9.78 4.17 12.50
C THR A 162 9.62 5.39 13.40
N GLN A 163 9.76 6.59 12.81
CA GLN A 163 9.43 7.85 13.46
C GLN A 163 8.00 8.33 13.12
N GLU A 164 7.23 7.52 12.40
CA GLU A 164 5.86 7.82 12.04
C GLU A 164 4.84 7.06 12.89
N LEU A 165 3.74 7.73 13.24
CA LEU A 165 2.71 7.16 14.11
C LEU A 165 1.85 6.11 13.39
N SER A 166 1.48 6.38 12.14
CA SER A 166 0.58 5.52 11.36
C SER A 166 1.04 4.06 11.27
N PRO A 167 2.27 3.76 10.81
CA PRO A 167 2.72 2.38 10.68
C PRO A 167 2.66 1.60 12.01
N LEU A 168 3.01 2.24 13.13
CA LEU A 168 2.96 1.64 14.47
C LEU A 168 1.53 1.28 14.90
N LEU A 169 0.55 2.15 14.59
CA LEU A 169 -0.85 1.88 14.88
C LEU A 169 -1.41 0.76 14.01
N VAL A 170 -1.00 0.68 12.74
CA VAL A 170 -1.38 -0.41 11.84
C VAL A 170 -0.82 -1.73 12.35
N GLU A 171 0.48 -1.80 12.68
CA GLU A 171 1.08 -2.98 13.28
C GLU A 171 0.31 -3.45 14.53
N LYS A 172 -0.01 -2.52 15.43
CA LYS A 172 -0.80 -2.86 16.62
C LYS A 172 -2.20 -3.38 16.29
N ALA A 173 -2.85 -2.80 15.28
CA ALA A 173 -4.15 -3.28 14.82
C ALA A 173 -4.07 -4.68 14.21
N PHE A 174 -3.01 -4.99 13.46
CA PHE A 174 -2.71 -6.35 12.99
C PHE A 174 -2.48 -7.31 14.16
N ALA A 175 -1.66 -6.93 15.14
CA ALA A 175 -1.41 -7.73 16.33
C ALA A 175 -2.73 -8.05 17.06
N LYS A 176 -3.63 -7.06 17.18
CA LYS A 176 -4.95 -7.22 17.77
C LYS A 176 -5.86 -8.12 16.94
N LEU A 177 -5.84 -8.01 15.62
CA LEU A 177 -6.58 -8.90 14.72
C LEU A 177 -6.12 -10.36 14.89
N CYS A 178 -4.81 -10.57 15.00
CA CYS A 178 -4.19 -11.88 15.18
C CYS A 178 -4.21 -12.39 16.63
N GLY A 179 -4.51 -11.53 17.61
CA GLY A 179 -4.64 -11.86 19.03
C GLY A 179 -3.41 -11.47 19.89
N SER A 180 -2.22 -11.36 19.31
CA SER A 180 -1.01 -10.87 19.99
C SER A 180 0.08 -10.48 18.98
N TYR A 181 1.11 -9.75 19.42
CA TYR A 181 2.28 -9.44 18.59
C TYR A 181 3.04 -10.71 18.18
N GLY A 182 3.20 -11.70 19.07
CA GLY A 182 3.90 -12.95 18.76
C GLY A 182 3.24 -13.75 17.64
N ARG A 183 1.94 -13.57 17.41
CA ARG A 183 1.20 -14.21 16.31
C ARG A 183 1.39 -13.54 14.96
N LEU A 184 2.09 -12.40 14.88
CA LEU A 184 2.46 -11.76 13.61
C LEU A 184 3.61 -12.46 12.89
N ARG A 185 4.49 -13.15 13.65
CA ARG A 185 5.68 -13.82 13.12
C ARG A 185 5.36 -14.79 11.99
N GLY A 186 6.09 -14.72 10.89
CA GLY A 186 5.98 -15.69 9.78
C GLY A 186 4.71 -15.54 8.95
N SER A 187 4.17 -14.32 8.82
CA SER A 187 3.10 -14.01 7.86
C SER A 187 3.69 -13.56 6.52
N SER A 188 2.84 -13.20 5.55
CA SER A 188 3.25 -12.87 4.18
C SER A 188 2.80 -11.48 3.76
N THR A 189 3.61 -10.83 2.91
CA THR A 189 3.29 -9.53 2.30
C THR A 189 1.98 -9.57 1.52
N ALA A 190 1.68 -10.66 0.83
CA ALA A 190 0.42 -10.79 0.08
C ALA A 190 -0.81 -10.75 1.01
N TRP A 191 -0.77 -11.51 2.11
CA TRP A 191 -1.83 -11.50 3.11
C TRP A 191 -1.98 -10.12 3.78
N ALA A 192 -0.87 -9.43 4.04
CA ALA A 192 -0.88 -8.06 4.54
C ALA A 192 -1.60 -7.10 3.58
N LEU A 193 -1.24 -7.15 2.30
CA LEU A 193 -1.85 -6.30 1.28
C LEU A 193 -3.34 -6.61 1.13
N ARG A 194 -3.75 -7.88 1.18
CA ARG A 194 -5.17 -8.25 1.22
C ARG A 194 -5.88 -7.64 2.42
N THR A 195 -5.28 -7.75 3.60
CA THR A 195 -5.84 -7.20 4.85
C THR A 195 -5.93 -5.67 4.82
N LEU A 196 -4.97 -5.00 4.17
CA LEU A 196 -4.94 -3.53 4.04
C LEU A 196 -5.87 -2.99 2.95
N THR A 197 -6.07 -3.73 1.86
CA THR A 197 -6.79 -3.24 0.66
C THR A 197 -8.17 -3.86 0.46
N GLY A 198 -8.43 -5.01 1.08
CA GLY A 198 -9.61 -5.84 0.86
C GLY A 198 -9.65 -6.55 -0.50
N GLN A 199 -8.61 -6.39 -1.32
CA GLN A 199 -8.52 -7.00 -2.66
C GLN A 199 -7.77 -8.33 -2.57
N THR A 200 -8.09 -9.28 -3.46
CA THR A 200 -7.35 -10.54 -3.57
C THR A 200 -6.08 -10.32 -4.38
N PRO A 201 -4.88 -10.51 -3.80
CA PRO A 201 -3.64 -10.50 -4.55
C PRO A 201 -3.58 -11.64 -5.56
N ARG A 202 -3.16 -11.32 -6.78
CA ARG A 202 -2.77 -12.30 -7.79
C ARG A 202 -1.29 -12.56 -7.67
N ILE A 203 -0.91 -13.82 -7.45
CA ILE A 203 0.46 -14.23 -7.14
C ILE A 203 1.03 -15.02 -8.30
N PHE A 204 2.03 -14.44 -8.94
CA PHE A 204 2.80 -15.07 -10.01
C PHE A 204 4.00 -15.81 -9.41
N VAL A 205 4.10 -17.09 -9.72
CA VAL A 205 5.13 -18.01 -9.22
C VAL A 205 6.01 -18.42 -10.39
N ARG A 206 7.31 -18.10 -10.31
CA ARG A 206 8.26 -18.40 -11.39
C ARG A 206 8.36 -19.90 -11.68
N GLY A 207 8.14 -20.30 -12.92
CA GLY A 207 8.43 -21.62 -13.46
C GLY A 207 9.83 -21.69 -14.06
N LYS A 208 10.03 -22.58 -15.04
CA LYS A 208 11.28 -22.67 -15.80
C LYS A 208 11.37 -21.59 -16.88
N ASP A 209 10.31 -21.47 -17.68
CA ASP A 209 10.23 -20.59 -18.86
C ASP A 209 8.99 -19.67 -18.85
N SER A 210 8.29 -19.64 -17.71
CA SER A 210 6.99 -18.97 -17.56
C SER A 210 6.66 -18.66 -16.10
N TRP A 211 5.54 -17.97 -15.87
CA TRP A 211 5.02 -17.60 -14.56
C TRP A 211 3.62 -18.19 -14.38
N ASP A 212 3.46 -19.06 -13.39
CA ASP A 212 2.17 -19.58 -12.99
C ASP A 212 1.44 -18.52 -12.19
N SER A 213 0.26 -18.12 -12.65
CA SER A 213 -0.60 -17.26 -11.87
C SER A 213 -1.47 -18.09 -10.94
N ARG A 214 -1.60 -17.60 -9.71
CA ARG A 214 -2.36 -18.24 -8.64
C ARG A 214 -3.12 -17.18 -7.87
N GLU A 215 -4.33 -17.53 -7.46
CA GLU A 215 -5.07 -16.77 -6.47
C GLU A 215 -4.71 -17.28 -5.06
N MET A 216 -5.06 -16.47 -4.05
CA MET A 216 -4.94 -16.86 -2.66
C MET A 216 -6.30 -16.96 -1.98
N GLU A 217 -6.40 -17.90 -1.04
CA GLU A 217 -7.55 -18.05 -0.15
C GLU A 217 -7.09 -17.87 1.30
N ASP A 218 -7.86 -17.13 2.10
CA ASP A 218 -7.54 -16.94 3.51
C ASP A 218 -7.85 -18.21 4.29
N GLU A 219 -6.96 -18.54 5.23
CA GLU A 219 -7.13 -19.71 6.09
C GLU A 219 -6.80 -19.38 7.54
N LEU A 220 -7.32 -20.21 8.44
CA LEU A 220 -6.86 -20.28 9.82
C LEU A 220 -6.03 -21.54 9.97
N ASP A 221 -4.80 -21.39 10.46
CA ASP A 221 -4.00 -22.57 10.81
C ASP A 221 -4.62 -23.30 12.03
N ALA A 222 -4.05 -24.46 12.38
CA ALA A 222 -4.51 -25.27 13.51
C ALA A 222 -4.49 -24.52 14.87
N THR A 223 -3.75 -23.42 14.98
CA THR A 223 -3.67 -22.57 16.18
C THR A 223 -4.67 -21.40 16.14
N GLY A 224 -5.46 -21.29 15.07
CA GLY A 224 -6.39 -20.18 14.80
C GLY A 224 -5.69 -18.92 14.32
N LYS A 225 -4.45 -18.99 13.84
CA LYS A 225 -3.72 -17.84 13.31
C LYS A 225 -4.13 -17.64 11.84
N ARG A 226 -4.39 -16.39 11.48
CA ARG A 226 -4.72 -16.00 10.11
C ARG A 226 -3.49 -16.20 9.22
N SER A 227 -3.71 -16.86 8.09
CA SER A 227 -2.75 -17.15 7.04
C SER A 227 -3.48 -17.12 5.70
N PHE A 228 -2.79 -17.55 4.66
CA PHE A 228 -3.38 -17.85 3.36
C PHE A 228 -2.72 -19.07 2.74
N CYS A 229 -3.45 -19.74 1.86
CA CYS A 229 -2.90 -20.73 0.95
C CYS A 229 -2.95 -20.23 -0.50
N LEU A 230 -2.08 -20.78 -1.33
CA LEU A 230 -2.12 -20.55 -2.77
C LEU A 230 -2.99 -21.63 -3.42
N LEU A 231 -3.94 -21.20 -4.24
CA LEU A 231 -4.73 -22.12 -5.06
C LEU A 231 -3.86 -22.70 -6.20
N GLU A 232 -4.44 -23.68 -6.90
CA GLU A 232 -3.82 -24.21 -8.10
C GLU A 232 -3.64 -23.13 -9.16
N ALA A 233 -2.67 -23.34 -10.05
CA ALA A 233 -2.41 -22.37 -11.11
C ALA A 233 -3.62 -22.30 -12.04
N ASP A 234 -4.18 -21.10 -12.20
CA ASP A 234 -5.34 -20.88 -13.07
C ASP A 234 -4.91 -20.55 -14.51
N SER A 235 -3.68 -20.08 -14.67
CA SER A 235 -3.11 -19.63 -15.93
C SER A 235 -1.59 -19.58 -15.85
N ASN A 236 -0.95 -19.55 -17.01
CA ASN A 236 0.49 -19.45 -17.14
C ASN A 236 0.84 -18.37 -18.17
N VAL A 237 1.86 -17.58 -17.89
CA VAL A 237 2.31 -16.47 -18.74
C VAL A 237 3.78 -16.65 -19.09
N SER A 238 4.14 -16.63 -20.37
CA SER A 238 5.55 -16.73 -20.79
C SER A 238 6.38 -15.56 -20.27
N HIS A 239 7.70 -15.76 -20.13
CA HIS A 239 8.61 -14.71 -19.67
C HIS A 239 8.53 -13.41 -20.48
N ASP A 240 8.36 -13.51 -21.80
CA ASP A 240 8.31 -12.32 -22.65
C ASP A 240 7.02 -11.52 -22.47
N VAL A 241 5.88 -12.21 -22.35
CA VAL A 241 4.58 -11.57 -22.14
C VAL A 241 4.46 -11.01 -20.72
N PHE A 242 5.10 -11.65 -19.73
CA PHE A 242 5.01 -11.23 -18.34
C PHE A 242 5.56 -9.82 -18.09
N PHE A 243 6.54 -9.36 -18.88
CA PHE A 243 7.01 -7.98 -18.83
C PHE A 243 5.87 -7.00 -19.10
N ASP A 244 5.09 -7.23 -20.16
CA ASP A 244 4.00 -6.33 -20.54
C ASP A 244 2.82 -6.42 -19.56
N VAL A 245 2.58 -7.59 -18.97
CA VAL A 245 1.60 -7.77 -17.88
C VAL A 245 1.97 -6.90 -16.67
N LEU A 246 3.21 -7.00 -16.16
CA LEU A 246 3.65 -6.20 -15.03
C LEU A 246 3.67 -4.70 -15.36
N ARG A 247 4.16 -4.34 -16.55
CA ARG A 247 4.15 -2.95 -17.02
C ARG A 247 2.74 -2.37 -17.03
N ARG A 248 1.75 -3.13 -17.50
CA ARG A 248 0.34 -2.72 -17.45
C ARG A 248 -0.14 -2.50 -16.02
N HIS A 249 0.19 -3.37 -15.07
CA HIS A 249 -0.21 -3.20 -13.67
C HIS A 249 0.42 -1.96 -13.01
N CYS A 250 1.70 -1.67 -13.27
CA CYS A 250 2.34 -0.43 -12.80
C CYS A 250 1.68 0.81 -13.42
N LEU A 251 1.35 0.78 -14.72
CA LEU A 251 0.62 1.86 -15.40
C LEU A 251 -0.78 2.08 -14.81
N LEU A 252 -1.45 1.01 -14.39
CA LEU A 252 -2.75 1.05 -13.72
C LEU A 252 -2.65 1.38 -12.22
N GLN A 253 -1.47 1.75 -11.71
CA GLN A 253 -1.24 2.09 -10.30
C GLN A 253 -1.65 0.97 -9.33
N SER A 254 -1.51 -0.29 -9.78
CA SER A 254 -1.64 -1.47 -8.93
C SER A 254 -0.44 -1.56 -7.99
N VAL A 255 -0.62 -2.13 -6.79
CA VAL A 255 0.51 -2.42 -5.90
C VAL A 255 1.19 -3.67 -6.41
N VAL A 256 2.48 -3.59 -6.71
CA VAL A 256 3.25 -4.72 -7.25
C VAL A 256 4.47 -4.97 -6.37
N CYS A 257 4.62 -6.20 -5.88
CA CYS A 257 5.70 -6.60 -4.98
C CYS A 257 6.43 -7.84 -5.51
N ALA A 258 7.75 -7.85 -5.48
CA ALA A 258 8.58 -9.02 -5.79
C ALA A 258 9.20 -9.61 -4.52
N ALA A 259 9.32 -10.93 -4.44
CA ALA A 259 9.94 -11.61 -3.31
C ALA A 259 10.72 -12.87 -3.71
N GLY A 260 11.52 -13.36 -2.77
CA GLY A 260 12.31 -14.58 -2.93
C GLY A 260 13.60 -14.39 -3.72
N ALA A 261 14.24 -13.22 -3.58
CA ALA A 261 15.58 -12.99 -4.11
C ALA A 261 16.59 -14.02 -3.59
N GLY A 262 17.46 -14.50 -4.48
CA GLY A 262 18.59 -15.38 -4.14
C GLY A 262 19.65 -14.66 -3.28
N PRO A 263 20.33 -15.34 -2.35
CA PRO A 263 21.30 -14.74 -1.44
C PRO A 263 22.53 -14.14 -2.15
N GLU A 264 22.88 -14.63 -3.34
CA GLU A 264 24.02 -14.19 -4.15
C GLU A 264 23.87 -12.79 -4.78
N THR A 265 22.68 -12.20 -4.72
CA THR A 265 22.36 -10.94 -5.41
C THR A 265 22.71 -9.66 -4.63
N GLY A 266 23.05 -9.80 -3.34
CA GLY A 266 23.14 -8.69 -2.39
C GLY A 266 21.79 -8.21 -1.85
N LEU A 267 20.68 -8.82 -2.30
CA LEU A 267 19.33 -8.58 -1.80
C LEU A 267 19.03 -9.45 -0.58
N LYS A 268 18.08 -8.99 0.25
CA LYS A 268 17.71 -9.67 1.49
C LYS A 268 16.77 -10.82 1.18
N ALA A 269 17.20 -12.03 1.54
CA ALA A 269 16.34 -13.21 1.50
C ALA A 269 15.13 -13.02 2.44
N LYS A 270 13.98 -13.58 2.05
CA LYS A 270 12.70 -13.45 2.79
C LYS A 270 12.21 -12.01 2.97
N HIS A 271 12.65 -11.08 2.12
CA HIS A 271 12.12 -9.73 2.00
C HIS A 271 11.28 -9.57 0.73
N ALA A 272 10.39 -8.59 0.73
CA ALA A 272 9.59 -8.21 -0.43
C ALA A 272 9.92 -6.76 -0.81
N TYR A 273 9.93 -6.51 -2.10
CA TYR A 273 10.41 -5.29 -2.73
C TYR A 273 9.31 -4.70 -3.61
N SER A 274 9.16 -3.38 -3.62
CA SER A 274 8.17 -2.70 -4.47
C SER A 274 8.66 -2.63 -5.90
N ILE A 275 7.88 -3.09 -6.87
CA ILE A 275 8.11 -2.82 -8.29
C ILE A 275 7.45 -1.48 -8.62
N LEU A 276 8.27 -0.49 -8.95
CA LEU A 276 7.80 0.87 -9.18
C LEU A 276 7.47 1.11 -10.65
N GLU A 277 8.30 0.60 -11.55
CA GLU A 277 8.24 0.96 -12.97
C GLU A 277 8.87 -0.13 -13.84
N LEU A 278 8.32 -0.30 -15.05
CA LEU A 278 8.91 -1.12 -16.10
C LEU A 278 9.08 -0.27 -17.36
N CYS A 279 10.29 -0.26 -17.90
CA CYS A 279 10.66 0.62 -19.02
C CYS A 279 11.32 -0.16 -20.16
N ARG A 280 10.99 0.20 -21.41
CA ARG A 280 11.64 -0.29 -22.63
C ARG A 280 12.52 0.82 -23.17
N VAL A 281 13.82 0.58 -23.22
CA VAL A 281 14.76 1.47 -23.88
C VAL A 281 14.90 1.00 -25.32
N PRO A 282 14.58 1.83 -26.32
CA PRO A 282 14.60 1.42 -27.72
C PRO A 282 15.95 0.86 -28.17
N ALA A 283 15.91 -0.06 -29.13
CA ALA A 283 17.08 -0.59 -29.82
C ALA A 283 18.05 0.54 -30.22
N ASN A 284 19.35 0.27 -30.06
CA ASN A 284 20.41 1.25 -30.30
C ASN A 284 21.57 0.62 -31.10
N LYS A 285 22.64 1.37 -31.32
CA LYS A 285 23.80 0.87 -32.10
C LYS A 285 24.44 -0.41 -31.52
N LYS A 286 24.21 -0.72 -30.24
CA LYS A 286 24.75 -1.89 -29.54
C LYS A 286 23.76 -3.04 -29.43
N SER A 287 22.48 -2.83 -29.74
CA SER A 287 21.47 -3.87 -29.67
C SER A 287 20.37 -3.67 -30.68
N ALA A 288 20.10 -4.73 -31.44
CA ALA A 288 19.04 -4.76 -32.45
C ALA A 288 17.63 -4.82 -31.84
N GLU A 289 17.52 -5.16 -30.55
CA GLU A 289 16.26 -5.30 -29.82
C GLU A 289 16.16 -4.27 -28.68
N ASP A 290 14.94 -4.00 -28.25
CA ASP A 290 14.69 -3.11 -27.12
C ASP A 290 15.20 -3.72 -25.80
N TRP A 291 15.84 -2.90 -24.98
CA TRP A 291 16.26 -3.30 -23.65
C TRP A 291 15.13 -3.11 -22.65
N ARG A 292 14.89 -4.13 -21.82
CA ARG A 292 13.81 -4.14 -20.83
C ARG A 292 14.39 -3.95 -19.43
N PHE A 293 13.83 -3.01 -18.68
CA PHE A 293 14.29 -2.65 -17.35
C PHE A 293 13.15 -2.62 -16.34
N VAL A 294 13.48 -2.94 -15.09
CA VAL A 294 12.57 -2.87 -13.95
C VAL A 294 13.19 -1.99 -12.88
N LYS A 295 12.42 -1.03 -12.38
CA LYS A 295 12.75 -0.21 -11.22
C LYS A 295 12.15 -0.83 -9.98
N ILE A 296 12.99 -1.10 -9.00
CA ILE A 296 12.61 -1.77 -7.75
C ILE A 296 13.04 -0.89 -6.58
N ARG A 297 12.25 -0.89 -5.50
CA ARG A 297 12.60 -0.25 -4.24
C ARG A 297 12.67 -1.25 -3.10
N ASP A 298 13.72 -1.10 -2.30
CA ASP A 298 13.92 -1.70 -0.99
C ASP A 298 13.64 -0.64 0.08
N ALA A 299 12.68 -0.91 0.97
CA ALA A 299 12.35 -0.01 2.09
C ALA A 299 13.53 0.21 3.05
N TRP A 300 14.50 -0.70 3.07
CA TRP A 300 15.68 -0.67 3.93
C TRP A 300 16.97 -0.32 3.20
N GLN A 301 16.86 0.40 2.08
CA GLN A 301 17.94 0.70 1.16
C GLN A 301 18.45 -0.55 0.43
N SER A 302 18.51 -0.44 -0.89
CA SER A 302 18.96 -1.55 -1.72
C SER A 302 20.49 -1.64 -1.69
N ASN A 303 20.97 -2.87 -1.53
CA ASN A 303 22.37 -3.23 -1.77
C ASN A 303 22.49 -4.16 -2.99
N TRP A 304 21.63 -3.96 -3.99
CA TRP A 304 21.73 -4.65 -5.28
C TRP A 304 23.11 -4.44 -5.89
N GLN A 305 23.79 -5.55 -6.22
CA GLN A 305 25.16 -5.56 -6.72
C GLN A 305 25.28 -6.03 -8.18
N GLY A 306 24.18 -6.41 -8.83
CA GLY A 306 24.19 -6.84 -10.22
C GLY A 306 24.29 -5.69 -11.22
N SER A 307 23.93 -5.98 -12.46
CA SER A 307 23.94 -5.01 -13.55
C SER A 307 23.01 -3.84 -13.21
N TRP A 308 23.38 -2.64 -13.65
CA TRP A 308 22.63 -1.41 -13.40
C TRP A 308 22.41 -1.06 -11.92
N SER A 309 23.18 -1.68 -11.01
CA SER A 309 23.28 -1.24 -9.62
C SER A 309 23.75 0.21 -9.50
N ARG A 310 23.56 0.83 -8.32
CA ARG A 310 23.87 2.25 -8.09
C ARG A 310 25.28 2.64 -8.53
N HIS A 311 26.24 1.75 -8.30
CA HIS A 311 27.66 1.97 -8.59
C HIS A 311 28.13 1.25 -9.87
N SER A 312 27.21 0.71 -10.67
CA SER A 312 27.55 0.02 -11.91
C SER A 312 28.22 0.96 -12.91
N ALA A 313 29.33 0.50 -13.50
CA ALA A 313 30.02 1.20 -14.58
C ALA A 313 29.16 1.31 -15.86
N GLN A 314 28.10 0.51 -15.99
CA GLN A 314 27.18 0.54 -17.13
C GLN A 314 26.49 1.89 -17.29
N TRP A 315 26.21 2.59 -16.18
CA TRP A 315 25.62 3.93 -16.24
C TRP A 315 26.51 4.95 -16.94
N THR A 316 27.84 4.78 -16.87
CA THR A 316 28.81 5.63 -17.57
C THR A 316 29.03 5.13 -19.00
N ALA A 317 29.00 3.82 -19.22
CA ALA A 317 29.17 3.21 -20.53
C ALA A 317 27.97 3.45 -21.48
N GLU A 318 26.77 3.63 -20.93
CA GLU A 318 25.50 3.78 -21.67
C GLU A 318 24.73 5.05 -21.24
N PRO A 319 25.21 6.25 -21.63
CA PRO A 319 24.58 7.51 -21.22
C PRO A 319 23.16 7.71 -21.79
N GLU A 320 22.83 7.08 -22.91
CA GLU A 320 21.48 7.12 -23.49
C GLU A 320 20.47 6.34 -22.63
N VAL A 321 20.84 5.13 -22.18
CA VAL A 321 20.04 4.32 -21.26
C VAL A 321 19.85 5.06 -19.94
N ARG A 322 20.95 5.62 -19.39
CA ARG A 322 20.91 6.41 -18.15
C ARG A 322 19.90 7.56 -18.23
N ARG A 323 19.85 8.27 -19.37
CA ARG A 323 18.92 9.37 -19.60
C ARG A 323 17.48 8.89 -19.75
N HIS A 324 17.28 7.79 -20.49
CA HIS A 324 15.95 7.24 -20.73
C HIS A 324 15.29 6.72 -19.44
N LEU A 325 16.09 6.13 -18.53
CA LEU A 325 15.62 5.62 -17.24
C LEU A 325 15.59 6.67 -16.12
N ASP A 326 15.88 7.94 -16.42
CA ASP A 326 16.06 9.03 -15.45
C ASP A 326 16.86 8.60 -14.20
N PHE A 327 18.01 7.93 -14.41
CA PHE A 327 18.75 7.36 -13.30
C PHE A 327 19.40 8.44 -12.42
N ARG A 328 19.05 8.42 -11.13
CA ARG A 328 19.58 9.30 -10.09
C ARG A 328 20.35 8.51 -9.06
N ALA A 329 21.66 8.76 -8.97
CA ALA A 329 22.54 8.06 -8.01
C ALA A 329 22.21 8.33 -6.53
N GLY A 330 21.45 9.39 -6.24
CA GLY A 330 21.10 9.80 -4.87
C GLY A 330 19.95 9.01 -4.22
N ASP A 331 19.17 8.22 -4.98
CA ASP A 331 18.12 7.40 -4.38
C ASP A 331 18.74 6.14 -3.75
N ALA A 332 18.80 6.14 -2.41
CA ALA A 332 19.35 5.04 -1.62
C ALA A 332 18.47 3.77 -1.64
N SER A 333 17.18 3.95 -1.90
CA SER A 333 16.13 2.94 -1.75
C SER A 333 15.78 2.23 -3.05
N ALA A 334 15.85 2.95 -4.17
CA ALA A 334 15.49 2.43 -5.48
C ALA A 334 16.71 2.08 -6.34
N PHE A 335 16.53 1.11 -7.22
CA PHE A 335 17.54 0.66 -8.16
C PHE A 335 16.88 0.12 -9.43
N TRP A 336 17.65 0.10 -10.52
CA TRP A 336 17.25 -0.53 -11.77
C TRP A 336 17.94 -1.88 -11.90
N MET A 337 17.28 -2.82 -12.56
CA MET A 337 17.85 -4.09 -13.02
C MET A 337 17.36 -4.39 -14.44
N SER A 338 18.11 -5.18 -15.19
CA SER A 338 17.61 -5.69 -16.47
C SER A 338 16.50 -6.71 -16.26
N TRP A 339 15.63 -6.88 -17.26
CA TRP A 339 14.61 -7.91 -17.23
C TRP A 339 15.21 -9.32 -17.13
N GLU A 340 16.38 -9.51 -17.71
CA GLU A 340 17.13 -10.77 -17.67
C GLU A 340 17.59 -11.11 -16.25
N GLU A 341 18.04 -10.12 -15.47
CA GLU A 341 18.39 -10.36 -14.06
C GLU A 341 17.14 -10.46 -13.19
N PHE A 342 16.06 -9.75 -13.54
CA PHE A 342 14.79 -9.83 -12.82
C PHE A 342 14.27 -11.27 -12.77
N PHE A 343 14.23 -11.96 -13.91
CA PHE A 343 13.71 -13.33 -13.94
C PHE A 343 14.58 -14.28 -13.11
N GLN A 344 15.90 -14.08 -13.06
CA GLN A 344 16.82 -14.94 -12.31
C GLN A 344 16.72 -14.68 -10.81
N THR A 345 16.41 -13.45 -10.43
CA THR A 345 16.39 -12.99 -9.05
C THR A 345 15.13 -13.42 -8.32
N TRP A 346 13.94 -13.15 -8.87
CA TRP A 346 12.70 -13.22 -8.09
C TRP A 346 11.97 -14.57 -8.25
N ARG A 347 11.48 -15.11 -7.12
CA ARG A 347 10.71 -16.36 -7.11
C ARG A 347 9.22 -16.11 -7.30
N THR A 348 8.72 -15.02 -6.72
CA THR A 348 7.30 -14.66 -6.73
C THR A 348 7.10 -13.17 -6.97
N VAL A 349 5.99 -12.82 -7.64
CA VAL A 349 5.51 -11.45 -7.78
C VAL A 349 4.04 -11.42 -7.37
N ALA A 350 3.67 -10.56 -6.44
CA ALA A 350 2.29 -10.33 -6.04
C ALA A 350 1.78 -9.02 -6.64
N VAL A 351 0.60 -9.06 -7.23
CA VAL A 351 -0.09 -7.89 -7.79
C VAL A 351 -1.41 -7.72 -7.05
N VAL A 352 -1.65 -6.52 -6.55
CA VAL A 352 -2.91 -6.12 -5.94
C VAL A 352 -3.48 -4.97 -6.74
N GLU A 353 -4.55 -5.27 -7.47
CA GLU A 353 -5.28 -4.25 -8.19
C GLU A 353 -5.89 -3.28 -7.21
N ARG A 354 -5.66 -1.98 -7.41
CA ARG A 354 -6.29 -0.96 -6.60
C ARG A 354 -7.56 -0.52 -7.31
N PRO A 355 -8.73 -0.54 -6.65
CA PRO A 355 -9.92 0.11 -7.20
C PRO A 355 -9.65 1.62 -7.22
N VAL A 356 -9.30 2.16 -8.39
CA VAL A 356 -9.18 3.61 -8.61
C VAL A 356 -10.60 4.17 -8.73
N GLY A 357 -11.32 4.24 -7.61
CA GLY A 357 -12.57 4.99 -7.51
C GLY A 357 -12.29 6.49 -7.48
N VAL A 358 -13.31 7.32 -7.74
CA VAL A 358 -13.17 8.79 -7.67
C VAL A 358 -12.63 9.25 -6.31
N ALA A 359 -12.95 8.53 -5.22
CA ALA A 359 -12.45 8.80 -3.87
C ALA A 359 -10.96 8.43 -3.63
N ALA A 360 -10.33 7.72 -4.57
CA ALA A 360 -8.90 7.42 -4.56
C ALA A 360 -8.07 8.43 -5.38
N LEU A 361 -8.73 9.32 -6.13
CA LEU A 361 -8.08 10.44 -6.81
C LEU A 361 -7.79 11.52 -5.77
N HIS A 362 -6.51 11.67 -5.41
CA HIS A 362 -6.06 12.80 -4.63
C HIS A 362 -5.66 13.92 -5.59
N PHE A 363 -6.38 15.03 -5.56
CA PHE A 363 -5.99 16.26 -6.24
C PHE A 363 -5.24 17.12 -5.23
N GLU A 364 -4.04 17.59 -5.56
CA GLU A 364 -3.40 18.67 -4.79
C GLU A 364 -4.26 19.93 -4.96
N VAL A 365 -5.09 20.21 -3.97
CA VAL A 365 -5.88 21.44 -3.93
C VAL A 365 -4.96 22.54 -3.37
N ILE A 366 -4.42 23.37 -4.26
CA ILE A 366 -3.65 24.56 -3.89
C ILE A 366 -4.67 25.68 -3.57
N GLY A 367 -5.36 25.57 -2.42
CA GLY A 367 -6.27 26.61 -1.93
C GLY A 367 -7.45 26.10 -1.07
N ASP A 368 -8.00 27.00 -0.24
CA ASP A 368 -9.11 26.72 0.70
C ASP A 368 -10.50 27.11 0.15
N SER A 369 -10.65 27.39 -1.15
CA SER A 369 -11.92 27.79 -1.75
C SER A 369 -12.77 26.59 -2.19
N VAL A 370 -14.10 26.75 -2.09
CA VAL A 370 -15.10 25.75 -2.48
C VAL A 370 -15.00 25.35 -3.97
N CYS A 371 -14.36 26.18 -4.80
CA CYS A 371 -14.18 25.93 -6.24
C CYS A 371 -12.85 25.26 -6.57
N ASP A 372 -11.94 25.12 -5.61
CA ASP A 372 -10.56 24.71 -5.87
C ASP A 372 -10.43 23.23 -6.27
N PRO A 373 -11.27 22.28 -5.78
CA PRO A 373 -11.28 20.91 -6.31
C PRO A 373 -11.68 20.85 -7.79
N ALA A 374 -12.61 21.70 -8.23
CA ALA A 374 -13.02 21.78 -9.63
C ALA A 374 -11.91 22.42 -10.48
N ALA A 375 -11.25 23.47 -9.96
CA ALA A 375 -10.12 24.10 -10.61
C ALA A 375 -8.91 23.15 -10.73
N ALA A 376 -8.60 22.38 -9.68
CA ALA A 376 -7.52 21.39 -9.68
C ALA A 376 -7.80 20.23 -10.65
N CYS A 377 -9.05 19.77 -10.74
CA CYS A 377 -9.46 18.78 -11.73
C CYS A 377 -9.34 19.32 -13.17
N LEU A 378 -9.82 20.55 -13.42
CA LEU A 378 -9.71 21.19 -14.72
C LEU A 378 -8.26 21.48 -15.10
N LEU A 379 -7.41 21.90 -14.16
CA LEU A 379 -5.98 22.10 -14.35
C LEU A 379 -5.24 20.79 -14.58
N GLY A 380 -5.58 19.72 -13.86
CA GLY A 380 -5.02 18.38 -14.06
C GLY A 380 -5.39 17.79 -15.41
N CYS A 381 -6.66 17.91 -15.81
CA CYS A 381 -7.09 17.53 -17.15
C CYS A 381 -6.43 18.41 -18.22
N ALA A 382 -6.39 19.73 -18.03
CA ALA A 382 -5.78 20.64 -18.99
C ALA A 382 -4.27 20.40 -19.12
N SER A 383 -3.54 20.15 -18.03
CA SER A 383 -2.10 19.87 -18.07
C SER A 383 -1.81 18.50 -18.69
N PHE A 384 -2.62 17.48 -18.39
CA PHE A 384 -2.54 16.20 -19.06
C PHE A 384 -2.79 16.36 -20.55
N TRP A 385 -3.90 16.96 -20.96
CA TRP A 385 -4.25 17.09 -22.38
C TRP A 385 -3.35 18.07 -23.14
N ALA A 386 -2.84 19.13 -22.51
CA ALA A 386 -1.93 20.10 -23.15
C ALA A 386 -0.46 19.61 -23.23
N GLY A 387 -0.10 18.52 -22.54
CA GLY A 387 1.24 17.95 -22.57
C GLY A 387 1.23 16.46 -22.96
N GLU A 388 1.08 15.60 -21.94
CA GLU A 388 1.28 14.15 -22.04
C GLU A 388 0.22 13.44 -22.90
N GLY A 389 -1.03 13.87 -22.82
CA GLY A 389 -2.17 13.33 -23.55
C GLY A 389 -2.05 13.57 -25.06
N CYS A 390 -1.70 14.79 -25.49
CA CYS A 390 -1.44 15.07 -26.90
C CYS A 390 -0.18 14.35 -27.42
N GLN A 391 0.88 14.24 -26.61
CA GLN A 391 2.06 13.46 -27.01
C GLN A 391 1.76 11.96 -27.15
N ARG A 392 0.96 11.38 -26.24
CA ARG A 392 0.58 9.96 -26.30
C ARG A 392 -0.40 9.64 -27.43
N LEU A 393 -1.22 10.61 -27.87
CA LEU A 393 -2.16 10.42 -28.98
C LEU A 393 -1.58 10.77 -30.37
N TYR A 394 -0.69 11.76 -30.45
CA TYR A 394 -0.26 12.34 -31.73
C TYR A 394 1.26 12.29 -31.99
N SER A 395 2.07 11.77 -31.07
CA SER A 395 3.50 11.53 -31.30
C SER A 395 3.75 10.03 -31.45
N PRO A 396 3.74 9.47 -32.68
CA PRO A 396 4.16 8.10 -32.91
C PRO A 396 5.68 8.05 -32.88
N ALA A 397 6.28 8.04 -31.69
CA ALA A 397 7.67 7.61 -31.55
C ALA A 397 7.70 6.08 -31.61
N HIS A 398 7.87 5.57 -32.84
CA HIS A 398 8.34 4.25 -33.26
C HIS A 398 8.07 3.06 -32.31
N GLY A 399 7.05 2.25 -32.63
CA GLY A 399 6.95 0.88 -32.10
C GLY A 399 5.55 0.30 -31.96
N LEU A 400 4.49 1.12 -32.02
CA LEU A 400 3.12 0.60 -32.06
C LEU A 400 2.73 0.30 -33.51
N GLN A 401 3.23 -0.81 -34.06
CA GLN A 401 2.40 -1.54 -35.01
C GLN A 401 1.22 -2.07 -34.21
N GLY A 402 0.06 -1.46 -34.43
CA GLY A 402 -1.19 -1.91 -33.83
C GLY A 402 -1.52 -3.32 -34.32
N GLU A 403 -1.24 -4.30 -33.48
CA GLU A 403 -2.09 -5.48 -33.44
C GLU A 403 -3.21 -5.18 -32.45
N THR A 404 -4.35 -4.78 -33.00
CA THR A 404 -5.64 -4.91 -32.32
C THR A 404 -5.85 -6.38 -31.99
N TYR A 405 -5.45 -6.80 -30.79
CA TYR A 405 -5.96 -8.02 -30.20
C TYR A 405 -7.42 -7.75 -29.85
N SER A 406 -8.32 -8.08 -30.77
CA SER A 406 -9.71 -8.33 -30.43
C SER A 406 -9.70 -9.46 -29.42
N LEU A 407 -9.86 -9.15 -28.14
CA LEU A 407 -10.34 -10.13 -27.18
C LEU A 407 -11.71 -10.57 -27.70
N GLN A 408 -11.74 -11.68 -28.41
CA GLN A 408 -12.98 -12.45 -28.53
C GLN A 408 -13.39 -12.75 -27.10
N ALA A 409 -14.45 -12.08 -26.65
CA ALA A 409 -15.11 -12.37 -25.42
C ALA A 409 -15.56 -13.84 -25.50
N SER A 410 -14.82 -14.72 -24.83
CA SER A 410 -15.31 -16.06 -24.55
C SER A 410 -16.31 -15.94 -23.38
N PRO A 411 -17.51 -16.53 -23.50
CA PRO A 411 -18.63 -16.24 -22.63
C PRO A 411 -18.52 -17.04 -21.32
N SER A 412 -17.95 -16.46 -20.27
CA SER A 412 -18.08 -17.02 -18.91
C SER A 412 -17.99 -16.01 -17.76
N LEU A 413 -17.93 -14.71 -18.05
CA LEU A 413 -18.18 -13.67 -17.04
C LEU A 413 -19.69 -13.42 -16.92
N THR A 414 -20.40 -14.39 -16.36
CA THR A 414 -21.78 -14.20 -15.91
C THR A 414 -21.74 -13.30 -14.68
N MET A 415 -22.03 -12.02 -14.91
CA MET A 415 -22.41 -11.08 -13.88
C MET A 415 -23.58 -11.67 -13.08
N LEU A 416 -23.34 -12.07 -11.83
CA LEU A 416 -24.40 -12.37 -10.86
C LEU A 416 -25.06 -11.06 -10.44
N GLY A 417 -25.89 -10.50 -11.33
CA GLY A 417 -26.95 -9.57 -10.96
C GLY A 417 -28.09 -10.39 -10.37
N LYS A 418 -28.38 -10.17 -9.08
CA LYS A 418 -29.63 -10.66 -8.48
C LYS A 418 -30.79 -9.92 -9.13
N ASP A 419 -31.57 -10.64 -9.92
CA ASP A 419 -32.88 -10.18 -10.36
C ASP A 419 -33.80 -10.01 -9.15
N ILE A 420 -34.33 -8.80 -9.02
CA ILE A 420 -35.48 -8.47 -8.18
C ILE A 420 -36.69 -8.75 -9.07
N GLU A 421 -37.33 -9.91 -8.89
CA GLU A 421 -38.63 -10.17 -9.47
C GLU A 421 -39.69 -9.35 -8.72
N LYS A 422 -40.40 -8.53 -9.50
CA LYS A 422 -41.72 -8.01 -9.17
C LYS A 422 -42.75 -9.08 -9.56
N GLU A 423 -43.50 -9.57 -8.59
CA GLU A 423 -44.96 -9.76 -8.66
C GLU A 423 -45.58 -9.39 -7.32
#